data_AF-A0A8K1FTD2-F1
#
_entry.id   AF-A0A8K1FTD2-F1
#
_cell.length_a   1.000
_cell.length_b   1.000
_cell.length_c   1.000
_cell.angle_alpha   90.00
_cell.angle_beta   90.00
_cell.angle_gamma   90.00
#
_symmetry.space_group_name_H-M   'P 1'
#
loop_
_entity.id
_entity.type
_entity.pdbx_description
1 polymer ?
#
loop_
_entity_poly.entity_id
_entity_poly.type
_entity_poly.pdbx_seq_one_letter_code
_entity_poly.pdbx_strand_id
1 'polypeptide(L)'
;VRRDPERAQRHRGRSAPVTLVALVTLLVTPSVSPVCAGTLNGLSVTGDAQHQYQTLHKMYNNCEIVMGNLEIVLIDHTQDLSFLQ
;
A
#
# COMPACT_ATOMS: atom_id res chain seq x y z
N VAL A 1 -58.54 -29.09 10.51
CA VAL A 1 -57.72 -30.32 10.30
C VAL A 1 -56.77 -30.01 9.15
N ARG A 2 -55.53 -29.51 9.43
CA ARG A 2 -54.24 -30.24 9.36
C ARG A 2 -54.11 -30.99 8.00
N ARG A 3 -53.09 -30.80 7.16
CA ARG A 3 -51.64 -30.87 7.42
C ARG A 3 -50.84 -30.30 6.23
N ASP A 4 -49.81 -29.51 6.52
CA ASP A 4 -48.59 -29.39 5.70
C ASP A 4 -47.93 -30.77 5.50
N PRO A 5 -47.15 -30.95 4.42
CA PRO A 5 -45.72 -31.06 4.69
C PRO A 5 -44.87 -30.36 3.62
N GLU A 6 -44.32 -29.20 4.00
CA GLU A 6 -43.10 -28.66 3.41
C GLU A 6 -41.98 -29.68 3.68
N ARG A 7 -41.50 -30.34 2.61
CA ARG A 7 -40.52 -31.42 2.69
C ARG A 7 -39.15 -30.89 3.11
N ALA A 8 -38.79 -31.20 4.36
CA ALA A 8 -37.52 -31.80 4.78
C ALA A 8 -36.32 -31.67 3.81
N GLN A 9 -35.41 -30.76 4.16
CA GLN A 9 -34.01 -31.04 4.49
C GLN A 9 -33.21 -31.96 3.54
N ARG A 10 -32.28 -31.37 2.76
CA ARG A 10 -30.95 -32.01 2.58
C ARG A 10 -29.86 -31.00 2.20
N HIS A 11 -29.12 -30.54 3.20
CA HIS A 11 -27.75 -30.08 3.03
C HIS A 11 -26.93 -31.16 2.31
N ARG A 12 -26.64 -30.99 1.03
CA ARG A 12 -25.42 -31.53 0.41
C ARG A 12 -25.06 -30.83 -0.90
N GLY A 13 -24.93 -29.51 -0.86
CA GLY A 13 -24.28 -28.73 -1.90
C GLY A 13 -22.78 -28.63 -1.59
N ARG A 14 -21.94 -28.97 -2.57
CA ARG A 14 -20.48 -29.09 -2.50
C ARG A 14 -19.86 -27.69 -2.35
N SER A 15 -19.77 -27.15 -1.14
CA SER A 15 -19.21 -25.82 -0.85
C SER A 15 -17.67 -25.75 -0.81
N ALA A 16 -17.00 -26.89 -0.95
CA ALA A 16 -15.53 -27.00 -0.91
C ALA A 16 -14.75 -26.07 -1.88
N PRO A 17 -15.19 -25.78 -3.13
CA PRO A 17 -14.36 -24.97 -4.02
C PRO A 17 -14.42 -23.48 -3.67
N VAL A 18 -15.55 -22.98 -3.14
CA VAL A 18 -15.69 -21.55 -2.83
C VAL A 18 -14.83 -21.18 -1.63
N THR A 19 -14.80 -22.02 -0.60
CA THR A 19 -13.97 -21.79 0.59
C THR A 19 -12.49 -21.91 0.26
N LEU A 20 -12.11 -22.86 -0.60
CA LEU A 20 -10.72 -23.02 -1.04
C LEU A 20 -10.25 -21.86 -1.92
N VAL A 21 -11.09 -21.41 -2.87
CA VAL A 21 -10.80 -20.24 -3.71
C VAL A 21 -10.66 -18.99 -2.87
N ALA A 22 -11.56 -18.74 -1.91
CA ALA A 22 -11.47 -17.61 -0.99
C ALA A 22 -10.17 -17.64 -0.15
N LEU A 23 -9.78 -18.82 0.34
CA LEU A 23 -8.54 -19.02 1.08
C LEU A 23 -7.31 -18.75 0.20
N VAL A 24 -7.29 -19.29 -1.02
CA VAL A 24 -6.20 -19.07 -1.98
C VAL A 24 -6.11 -17.61 -2.39
N THR A 25 -7.24 -16.91 -2.61
CA THR A 25 -7.22 -15.47 -2.93
C THR A 25 -6.69 -14.62 -1.78
N LEU A 26 -6.92 -15.01 -0.52
CA LEU A 26 -6.37 -14.30 0.64
C LEU A 26 -4.85 -14.54 0.80
N LEU A 27 -4.38 -15.73 0.40
CA LEU A 27 -2.97 -16.12 0.46
C LEU A 27 -2.16 -15.55 -0.72
N VAL A 28 -2.82 -15.22 -1.83
CA VAL A 28 -2.21 -14.73 -3.08
C VAL A 28 -2.68 -13.30 -3.39
N THR A 29 -2.93 -12.47 -2.37
CA THR A 29 -3.09 -11.03 -2.62
C THR A 29 -1.71 -10.44 -2.94
N PRO A 30 -1.51 -9.79 -4.10
CA PRO A 30 -0.27 -9.09 -4.36
C PRO A 30 -0.10 -7.98 -3.33
N SER A 31 1.05 -7.96 -2.66
CA SER A 31 1.46 -6.83 -1.82
C SER A 31 1.63 -5.61 -2.74
N VAL A 32 0.71 -4.65 -2.62
CA VAL A 32 0.85 -3.37 -3.33
C VAL A 32 1.87 -2.54 -2.56
N SER A 33 3.12 -2.57 -3.02
CA SER A 33 4.19 -1.73 -2.49
C SER A 33 3.83 -0.24 -2.69
N PRO A 34 3.96 0.62 -1.65
CA PRO A 34 3.75 2.05 -1.79
C PRO A 34 4.72 2.66 -2.80
N VAL A 35 4.19 3.29 -3.85
CA VAL A 35 4.98 3.93 -4.91
C VAL A 35 4.86 5.45 -4.83
N CYS A 36 5.97 6.16 -5.01
CA CYS A 36 6.02 7.63 -5.04
C CYS A 36 6.77 8.12 -6.27
N ALA A 37 6.44 9.33 -6.72
CA ALA A 37 7.16 9.98 -7.80
C ALA A 37 8.50 10.56 -7.29
N GLY A 38 9.56 10.39 -8.08
CA GLY A 38 10.84 11.05 -7.88
C GLY A 38 10.91 12.43 -8.55
N THR A 39 12.09 13.04 -8.53
CA THR A 39 12.35 14.37 -9.10
C THR A 39 13.44 14.36 -10.17
N LEU A 40 13.58 15.48 -10.90
CA LEU A 40 14.59 15.75 -11.93
C LEU A 40 15.13 17.18 -11.79
N ASN A 41 15.31 17.65 -10.55
CA ASN A 41 15.67 19.03 -10.25
C ASN A 41 17.19 19.25 -10.17
N GLY A 42 17.97 18.17 -10.03
CA GLY A 42 19.43 18.27 -9.86
C GLY A 42 19.79 19.09 -8.62
N LEU A 43 20.51 20.21 -8.80
CA LEU A 43 20.86 21.14 -7.72
C LEU A 43 19.90 22.35 -7.62
N SER A 44 18.84 22.38 -8.43
CA SER A 44 17.83 23.44 -8.36
C SER A 44 16.89 23.20 -7.19
N VAL A 45 16.82 24.15 -6.26
CA VAL A 45 16.04 24.07 -5.02
C VAL A 45 15.07 25.23 -4.93
N THR A 46 13.94 25.00 -4.27
CA THR A 46 12.91 26.02 -4.03
C THR A 46 12.68 26.17 -2.53
N GLY A 47 12.87 27.36 -1.99
CA GLY A 47 12.77 27.61 -0.55
C GLY A 47 14.08 27.34 0.22
N ASP A 48 13.97 27.31 1.54
CA ASP A 48 15.09 27.07 2.46
C ASP A 48 15.25 25.58 2.80
N ALA A 49 16.29 25.25 3.58
CA ALA A 49 16.60 23.88 3.98
C ALA A 49 15.47 23.20 4.78
N GLN A 50 14.70 23.98 5.54
CA GLN A 50 13.55 23.46 6.29
C GLN A 50 12.40 23.09 5.36
N HIS A 51 12.11 23.92 4.35
CA HIS A 51 11.13 23.60 3.31
C HIS A 51 11.56 22.39 2.48
N GLN A 52 12.86 22.25 2.18
CA GLN A 52 13.39 21.09 1.47
C GLN A 52 13.19 19.80 2.28
N TYR A 53 13.52 19.82 3.57
CA TYR A 53 13.26 18.68 4.46
C TYR A 53 11.77 18.29 4.51
N GLN A 54 10.88 19.27 4.68
CA GLN A 54 9.43 19.02 4.72
C GLN A 54 8.91 18.44 3.40
N THR A 55 9.44 18.92 2.27
CA THR A 55 9.09 18.41 0.95
C THR A 55 9.56 16.97 0.79
N LEU A 56 10.82 16.68 1.15
CA LEU A 56 11.40 15.35 1.10
C LEU A 56 10.61 14.35 1.96
N HIS A 57 10.31 14.71 3.22
CA HIS A 57 9.51 13.89 4.12
C HIS A 57 8.10 13.66 3.56
N LYS A 58 7.44 14.70 3.03
CA LYS A 58 6.11 14.56 2.44
C LYS A 58 6.09 13.63 1.23
N MET A 59 7.14 13.64 0.41
CA MET A 59 7.20 12.86 -0.82
C MET A 59 7.52 11.38 -0.59
N TYR A 60 8.39 11.09 0.38
CA TYR A 60 8.97 9.75 0.51
C TYR A 60 8.62 9.03 1.83
N ASN A 61 7.89 9.66 2.75
CA ASN A 61 7.43 8.97 3.95
C ASN A 61 6.44 7.84 3.61
N ASN A 62 6.72 6.63 4.13
CA ASN A 62 6.04 5.38 3.80
C ASN A 62 6.12 5.02 2.30
N CYS A 63 7.21 5.41 1.64
CA CYS A 63 7.48 5.05 0.25
C CYS A 63 8.39 3.85 0.15
N GLU A 64 8.01 2.83 -0.63
CA GLU A 64 8.84 1.65 -0.87
C GLU A 64 9.53 1.72 -2.25
N ILE A 65 8.85 2.28 -3.25
CA ILE A 65 9.34 2.36 -4.62
C ILE A 65 9.29 3.80 -5.11
N VAL A 66 10.45 4.35 -5.45
CA VAL A 66 10.56 5.67 -6.09
C VAL A 66 10.60 5.51 -7.61
N MET A 67 9.60 6.07 -8.29
CA MET A 67 9.56 6.17 -9.75
C MET A 67 10.24 7.47 -10.18
N GLY A 68 11.53 7.37 -10.51
CA GLY A 68 12.37 8.51 -10.87
C GLY A 68 13.63 8.56 -9.99
N ASN A 69 14.14 9.76 -9.69
CA ASN A 69 15.30 9.91 -8.82
C ASN A 69 14.88 10.34 -7.42
N LEU A 70 15.53 9.75 -6.42
CA LEU A 70 15.55 10.27 -5.05
C LEU A 70 16.66 11.32 -4.95
N GLU A 71 16.29 12.61 -5.01
CA GLU A 71 17.23 13.72 -4.90
C GLU A 71 17.18 14.32 -3.48
N ILE A 72 18.28 14.21 -2.74
CA ILE A 72 18.43 14.76 -1.38
C ILE A 72 19.46 15.89 -1.46
N VAL A 73 18.98 17.12 -1.53
CA VAL A 73 19.80 18.33 -1.73
C VAL A 73 19.37 19.45 -0.79
N LEU A 74 20.32 20.30 -0.36
CA LEU A 74 20.09 21.43 0.55
C LEU A 74 19.28 21.05 1.81
N ILE A 75 19.62 19.91 2.44
CA ILE A 75 19.05 19.48 3.72
C ILE A 75 20.05 19.82 4.84
N ASP A 76 19.56 20.22 6.01
CA ASP A 76 20.41 20.41 7.20
C ASP A 76 20.88 19.04 7.74
N HIS A 77 22.17 18.96 8.10
CA HIS A 77 22.81 17.76 8.66
C HIS A 77 22.15 17.20 9.94
N THR A 78 21.37 17.99 10.66
CA THR A 78 20.68 17.53 11.88
C THR A 78 19.31 16.90 11.63
N GLN A 79 18.85 16.87 10.38
CA GLN A 79 17.51 16.36 10.06
C GLN A 79 17.42 14.84 10.13
N ASP A 80 16.26 14.35 10.55
CA ASP A 80 15.99 12.92 10.64
C ASP A 80 15.48 12.36 9.30
N LEU A 81 16.29 11.54 8.65
CA LEU A 81 15.95 10.90 7.38
C LEU A 81 15.44 9.46 7.56
N SER A 82 15.02 9.06 8.76
CA SER A 82 14.56 7.69 9.05
C SER A 82 13.35 7.25 8.22
N PHE A 83 12.59 8.18 7.64
CA PHE A 83 11.45 7.91 6.77
C PHE A 83 11.83 7.33 5.39
N LEU A 84 13.13 7.29 5.06
CA LEU A 84 13.66 6.71 3.82
C LEU A 84 14.07 5.23 3.94
N GLN A 85 13.75 4.57 5.05
CA GLN A 85 14.06 3.15 5.29
C GLN A 85 13.18 2.20 4.48
#